data_AF-J9F2F0-F1
#
_entry.id   AF-J9F2F0-F1
#
_cell.length_a   1.000
_cell.length_b   1.000
_cell.length_c   1.000
_cell.angle_alpha   90.00
_cell.angle_beta   90.00
_cell.angle_gamma   90.00
#
_symmetry.space_group_name_H-M   'P 1'
#
loop_
_entity.id
_entity.type
_entity.pdbx_description
1 polymer ?
#
loop_
_entity_poly.entity_id
_entity_poly.type
_entity_poly.pdbx_seq_one_letter_code
_entity_poly.pdbx_strand_id
1 'polypeptide(L)'
;MALNIDPPEITFPAAGGSATVNIINQTESRLGFKVKSTNNEHYRVTPVYGFVNKSDKTELTIMRLQGPPKDDKFVVQWAEVPDEEDDPQAPFKAGAQAGEVILPVKAE
;
A
#
# COMPACT_ATOMS: atom_id res chain seq x y z
N MET A 1 -6.35 -14.76 -1.80
CA MET A 1 -5.72 -13.60 -1.13
C MET A 1 -6.84 -12.63 -0.83
N ALA A 2 -6.88 -12.04 0.38
CA ALA A 2 -7.95 -11.09 0.74
C ALA A 2 -7.78 -9.75 0.01
N LEU A 3 -6.53 -9.34 -0.17
CA LEU A 3 -6.16 -8.08 -0.79
C LEU A 3 -5.14 -8.36 -1.90
N ASN A 4 -5.30 -7.70 -3.04
CA ASN A 4 -4.40 -7.79 -4.19
C ASN A 4 -3.88 -6.40 -4.57
N ILE A 5 -2.70 -6.34 -5.20
CA ILE A 5 -2.12 -5.06 -5.67
C ILE A 5 -1.85 -5.17 -7.17
N ASP A 6 -2.28 -4.16 -7.92
CA ASP A 6 -2.10 -4.08 -9.37
C ASP A 6 -1.57 -2.71 -9.80
N PRO A 7 -0.42 -2.62 -10.51
CA PRO A 7 0.48 -3.71 -10.87
C PRO A 7 1.17 -4.38 -9.65
N PRO A 8 1.57 -5.67 -9.78
CA PRO A 8 2.22 -6.42 -8.69
C PRO A 8 3.69 -6.05 -8.47
N GLU A 9 4.30 -5.30 -9.39
CA GLU A 9 5.64 -4.73 -9.27
C GLU A 9 5.70 -3.38 -9.98
N ILE A 10 6.62 -2.50 -9.55
CA ILE A 10 6.84 -1.20 -10.22
C ILE A 10 8.33 -0.99 -10.46
N THR A 11 8.65 -0.49 -11.64
CA THR A 11 9.97 0.04 -11.96
C THR A 11 9.91 1.56 -12.08
N PHE A 12 10.82 2.25 -11.40
CA PHE A 12 11.01 3.68 -11.44
C PHE A 12 12.37 4.04 -12.02
N PRO A 13 12.47 5.16 -12.77
CA PRO A 13 13.77 5.73 -13.11
C PRO A 13 14.49 6.24 -11.84
N ALA A 14 15.80 6.06 -11.77
CA ALA A 14 16.65 6.61 -10.70
C ALA A 14 16.57 8.16 -10.62
N ALA A 15 16.26 8.81 -11.75
CA ALA A 15 16.02 10.25 -11.84
C ALA A 15 14.74 10.72 -11.11
N GLY A 16 13.85 9.81 -10.73
CA GLY A 16 12.56 10.09 -10.12
C GLY A 16 11.37 9.78 -11.04
N GLY A 17 10.19 9.65 -10.46
CA GLY A 17 8.96 9.34 -11.18
C GLY A 17 7.76 9.12 -10.24
N SER A 18 6.58 8.90 -10.80
CA SER A 18 5.37 8.56 -10.04
C SER A 18 4.64 7.40 -10.70
N ALA A 19 4.10 6.51 -9.88
CA ALA A 19 3.26 5.42 -10.32
C ALA A 19 2.05 5.31 -9.39
N THR A 20 0.93 4.88 -9.94
CA THR A 20 -0.29 4.59 -9.18
C THR A 20 -0.52 3.10 -9.23
N VAL A 21 -0.81 2.50 -8.08
CA VAL A 21 -1.24 1.10 -7.96
C VAL A 21 -2.62 1.03 -7.35
N ASN A 22 -3.36 -0.02 -7.69
CA ASN A 22 -4.67 -0.31 -7.17
C ASN A 22 -4.54 -1.38 -6.08
N ILE A 23 -4.98 -1.04 -4.87
CA ILE A 23 -5.21 -1.97 -3.78
C ILE A 23 -6.64 -2.51 -3.96
N ILE A 24 -6.78 -3.78 -4.30
CA ILE A 24 -8.05 -4.41 -4.65
C ILE A 24 -8.48 -5.31 -3.49
N ASN A 25 -9.63 -5.00 -2.89
CA ASN A 25 -10.25 -5.84 -1.87
C ASN A 25 -11.13 -6.90 -2.55
N GLN A 26 -10.81 -8.17 -2.33
CA GLN A 26 -11.56 -9.31 -2.87
C GLN A 26 -12.52 -9.93 -1.84
N THR A 27 -12.65 -9.32 -0.66
CA THR A 27 -13.53 -9.79 0.41
C THR A 27 -14.86 -9.05 0.43
N GLU A 28 -15.84 -9.64 1.10
CA GLU A 28 -17.16 -9.03 1.31
C GLU A 28 -17.18 -8.07 2.52
N SER A 29 -16.05 -7.88 3.18
CA SER A 29 -15.85 -6.99 4.33
C SER A 29 -15.10 -5.73 3.92
N ARG A 30 -15.33 -4.62 4.62
CA ARG A 30 -14.48 -3.43 4.50
C ARG A 30 -13.12 -3.73 5.13
N LEU A 31 -12.05 -3.35 4.43
CA LEU A 31 -10.68 -3.55 4.91
C LEU A 31 -10.02 -2.21 5.20
N GLY A 32 -9.36 -2.10 6.34
CA GLY A 32 -8.35 -1.08 6.58
C GLY A 32 -7.02 -1.52 5.99
N PHE A 33 -6.24 -0.60 5.44
CA PHE A 33 -4.87 -0.88 4.98
C PHE A 33 -3.85 0.08 5.61
N LYS A 34 -2.62 -0.43 5.76
CA LYS A 34 -1.45 0.30 6.22
C LYS A 34 -0.28 0.01 5.31
N VAL A 35 0.31 1.06 4.75
CA VAL A 35 1.48 0.96 3.89
C VAL A 35 2.75 1.21 4.71
N LYS A 36 3.72 0.32 4.58
CA LYS A 36 5.08 0.47 5.08
C LYS A 36 6.04 0.47 3.90
N SER A 37 7.03 1.35 3.92
CA SER A 37 8.13 1.34 2.95
C SER A 37 9.43 0.96 3.64
N THR A 38 10.29 0.28 2.89
CA THR A 38 11.69 0.02 3.30
C THR A 38 12.60 1.23 3.05
N ASN A 39 12.18 2.19 2.22
CA ASN A 39 12.92 3.40 1.91
C ASN A 39 11.97 4.60 1.88
N ASN A 40 11.95 5.36 2.97
CA ASN A 40 11.19 6.60 3.09
C ASN A 40 12.02 7.84 2.74
N GLU A 41 13.30 7.69 2.44
CA GLU A 41 14.15 8.83 2.05
C GLU A 41 13.86 9.22 0.60
N HIS A 42 13.78 8.22 -0.27
CA HIS A 42 13.65 8.41 -1.72
C HIS A 42 12.26 8.08 -2.26
N TYR A 43 11.33 7.64 -1.42
CA TYR A 43 9.94 7.45 -1.84
C TYR A 43 8.97 8.24 -0.96
N ARG A 44 7.89 8.65 -1.61
CA ARG A 44 6.68 9.21 -0.99
C ARG A 44 5.52 8.32 -1.39
N VAL A 45 4.65 8.01 -0.44
CA VAL A 45 3.47 7.19 -0.69
C VAL A 45 2.25 7.84 -0.08
N THR A 46 1.18 7.90 -0.85
CA THR A 46 -0.08 8.54 -0.44
C THR A 46 -1.25 7.73 -1.01
N PRO A 47 -2.22 7.33 -0.18
CA PRO A 47 -2.27 7.46 1.29
C PRO A 47 -1.45 6.36 2.02
N VAL A 48 -0.96 6.64 3.23
CA VAL A 48 -0.25 5.64 4.07
C VAL A 48 -1.24 4.71 4.80
N TYR A 49 -2.40 5.26 5.16
CA TYR A 49 -3.50 4.54 5.78
C TYR A 49 -4.78 4.88 5.02
N GLY A 50 -5.67 3.92 4.92
CA GLY A 50 -6.97 4.15 4.32
C GLY A 50 -7.86 2.92 4.46
N PHE A 51 -8.98 2.99 3.77
CA PHE A 51 -9.95 1.91 3.70
C PHE A 51 -10.16 1.50 2.27
N VAL A 52 -10.44 0.22 2.06
CA VAL A 52 -10.93 -0.32 0.79
C VAL A 52 -12.27 -0.96 1.07
N ASN A 53 -13.32 -0.49 0.40
CA ASN A 53 -14.67 -1.03 0.55
C ASN A 53 -14.73 -2.49 0.05
N LYS A 54 -15.79 -3.20 0.45
CA LYS A 54 -16.06 -4.56 0.00
C LYS A 54 -16.10 -4.66 -1.53
N SER A 55 -15.40 -5.63 -2.10
CA SER A 55 -15.30 -5.84 -3.55
C SER A 55 -14.92 -4.58 -4.36
N ASP A 56 -14.18 -3.66 -3.74
CA ASP A 56 -13.79 -2.38 -4.34
C ASP A 56 -12.26 -2.27 -4.42
N LYS A 57 -11.78 -1.19 -5.02
CA LYS A 57 -10.35 -0.87 -5.11
C LYS A 57 -10.07 0.56 -4.69
N THR A 58 -8.86 0.78 -4.20
CA THR A 58 -8.36 2.11 -3.82
C THR A 58 -7.01 2.35 -4.47
N GLU A 59 -6.83 3.56 -4.98
CA GLU A 59 -5.57 3.97 -5.60
C GLU A 59 -4.54 4.38 -4.54
N LEU A 60 -3.32 3.93 -4.75
CA LEU A 60 -2.14 4.26 -3.97
C LEU A 60 -1.12 4.88 -4.90
N THR A 61 -0.78 6.15 -4.66
CA THR A 61 0.24 6.86 -5.42
C THR A 61 1.58 6.71 -4.74
N ILE A 62 2.57 6.23 -5.50
CA ILE A 62 3.96 6.09 -5.09
C ILE A 62 4.79 7.03 -5.96
N MET A 63 5.53 7.92 -5.34
CA MET A 63 6.44 8.85 -5.99
C MET A 63 7.87 8.54 -5.58
N ARG A 64 8.72 8.26 -6.56
CA ARG A 64 10.17 8.14 -6.43
C ARG A 64 10.80 9.52 -6.59
N LEU A 65 11.62 9.89 -5.62
CA LEU A 65 12.52 11.04 -5.67
C LEU A 65 13.85 10.63 -6.31
N GLN A 66 14.58 11.61 -6.83
CA GLN A 66 15.93 11.39 -7.36
C GLN A 66 16.81 10.73 -6.31
N GLY A 67 17.47 9.63 -6.67
CA GLY A 67 18.34 8.89 -5.77
C GLY A 67 19.04 7.73 -6.46
N PRO A 68 19.93 7.02 -5.77
CA PRO A 68 20.67 5.91 -6.36
C PRO A 68 19.72 4.77 -6.78
N PRO A 69 20.04 4.05 -7.87
CA PRO A 69 19.31 2.86 -8.27
C PRO A 69 19.41 1.80 -7.16
N LYS A 70 18.25 1.25 -6.79
CA LYS A 70 18.10 0.34 -5.65
C LYS A 70 16.76 -0.39 -5.73
N ASP A 71 16.77 -1.67 -5.38
CA ASP A 71 15.56 -2.45 -5.11
C ASP A 71 15.04 -2.14 -3.71
N ASP A 72 13.81 -1.68 -3.64
CA ASP A 72 13.08 -1.43 -2.41
C ASP A 72 11.74 -2.19 -2.45
N LYS A 73 10.98 -2.16 -1.36
CA LYS A 73 9.65 -2.78 -1.30
C LYS A 73 8.70 -1.98 -0.42
N PHE A 74 7.43 -2.01 -0.81
CA PHE A 74 6.31 -1.58 0.01
C PHE A 74 5.59 -2.81 0.56
N VAL A 75 5.21 -2.76 1.83
CA VAL A 75 4.42 -3.79 2.50
C VAL A 75 3.08 -3.16 2.85
N VAL A 76 2.02 -3.64 2.22
CA VAL A 76 0.64 -3.22 2.48
C VAL A 76 0.01 -4.25 3.41
N GLN A 77 -0.13 -3.89 4.68
CA GLN A 77 -0.83 -4.68 5.67
C GLN A 77 -2.32 -4.36 5.61
N TRP A 78 -3.17 -5.35 5.87
CA TRP A 78 -4.61 -5.19 5.88
C TRP A 78 -5.24 -5.78 7.13
N ALA A 79 -6.40 -5.25 7.50
CA ALA A 79 -7.20 -5.69 8.63
C ALA A 79 -8.68 -5.56 8.26
N GLU A 80 -9.51 -6.49 8.72
CA GLU A 80 -10.96 -6.32 8.62
C GLU A 80 -11.39 -5.21 9.58
N VAL A 81 -12.25 -4.31 9.08
CA VAL A 81 -12.77 -3.19 9.87
C VAL A 81 -14.29 -3.13 9.75
N PRO A 82 -15.00 -2.79 10.82
CA PRO A 82 -16.42 -2.49 10.75
C PRO A 82 -16.70 -1.29 9.84
N ASP A 83 -17.91 -1.25 9.26
CA ASP A 83 -18.34 -0.10 8.44
C ASP A 83 -18.46 1.20 9.26
N GLU A 84 -18.63 1.09 10.58
CA GLU A 84 -18.68 2.21 11.53
C GLU A 84 -17.28 2.72 11.93
N GLU A 85 -16.20 2.07 11.49
CA GLU A 85 -14.84 2.53 11.80
C GLU A 85 -14.46 3.73 10.93
N ASP A 86 -14.07 4.80 11.61
CA ASP A 86 -13.61 6.05 11.01
C ASP A 86 -12.08 6.21 11.08
N ASP A 87 -11.39 5.54 12.02
CA ASP A 87 -9.92 5.57 12.12
C ASP A 87 -9.28 4.36 11.40
N PRO A 88 -8.70 4.53 10.20
CA PRO A 88 -8.03 3.43 9.51
C PRO A 88 -6.78 2.94 10.23
N GLN A 89 -6.28 3.69 11.23
CA GLN A 89 -5.12 3.30 12.03
C GLN A 89 -5.49 2.45 13.24
N ALA A 90 -6.73 2.53 13.74
CA ALA A 90 -7.18 1.81 14.93
C ALA A 90 -6.84 0.30 14.91
N PRO A 91 -7.17 -0.48 13.86
CA PRO A 91 -6.85 -1.91 13.82
C PRO A 91 -5.34 -2.18 13.86
N PHE A 92 -4.53 -1.33 13.22
CA PHE A 92 -3.07 -1.50 13.18
C PHE A 92 -2.37 -1.05 14.47
N LYS A 93 -2.96 -0.12 15.22
CA LYS A 93 -2.51 0.23 16.58
C LYS A 93 -2.79 -0.91 17.55
N ALA A 94 -3.92 -1.61 17.37
CA ALA A 94 -4.30 -2.78 18.15
C ALA A 94 -3.58 -4.09 17.75
N GLY A 95 -2.82 -4.08 16.65
CA GLY A 95 -2.16 -5.29 16.14
C GLY A 95 -3.10 -6.28 15.46
N ALA A 96 -4.31 -5.85 15.08
CA ALA A 96 -5.35 -6.66 14.44
C ALA A 96 -5.15 -6.83 12.93
N GLN A 97 -3.90 -6.71 12.44
CA GLN A 97 -3.60 -6.97 11.03
C GLN A 97 -3.82 -8.45 10.71
N ALA A 98 -4.68 -8.71 9.73
CA ALA A 98 -5.04 -10.06 9.32
C ALA A 98 -4.08 -10.62 8.25
N GLY A 99 -3.36 -9.75 7.53
CA GLY A 99 -2.31 -10.17 6.61
C GLY A 99 -1.55 -9.02 5.99
N GLU A 100 -0.65 -9.34 5.06
CA GLU A 100 0.13 -8.37 4.32
C GLU A 100 0.44 -8.82 2.88
N VAL A 101 0.64 -7.85 2.00
CA VAL A 101 1.03 -8.03 0.61
C VAL A 101 2.28 -7.20 0.35
N ILE A 102 3.24 -7.76 -0.37
CA ILE A 102 4.50 -7.11 -0.70
C ILE A 102 4.43 -6.62 -2.15
N LEU A 103 4.66 -5.33 -2.34
CA LEU A 103 4.84 -4.67 -3.62
C LEU A 103 6.33 -4.36 -3.80
N PRO A 104 7.08 -5.18 -4.55
CA PRO A 104 8.45 -4.87 -4.92
C PRO A 104 8.50 -3.64 -5.83
N VAL A 105 9.48 -2.76 -5.55
CA VAL A 105 9.75 -1.59 -6.38
C VAL A 105 11.23 -1.54 -6.74
N LYS A 106 11.53 -1.30 -8.01
CA LYS A 106 12.90 -1.19 -8.50
C LYS A 106 13.17 0.24 -8.92
N ALA A 107 14.32 0.78 -8.56
CA ALA A 107 14.84 2.01 -9.12
C ALA A 107 16.06 1.68 -9.98
N GLU A 108 16.01 2.01 -11.28
CA GLU A 108 17.08 1.78 -12.27
C GLU A 108 17.42 3.04 -13.08
#